data_AF-A0A8E8EZH1-F1
#
_entry.id   AF-A0A8E8EZH1-F1
#
_cell.length_a   1.000
_cell.length_b   1.000
_cell.length_c   1.000
_cell.angle_alpha   90.00
_cell.angle_beta   90.00
_cell.angle_gamma   90.00
#
_symmetry.space_group_name_H-M   'P 1'
#
loop_
_entity.id
_entity.type
_entity.pdbx_description
1 polymer ?
#
loop_
_entity_poly.entity_id
_entity_poly.type
_entity_poly.pdbx_seq_one_letter_code
_entity_poly.pdbx_strand_id
1 'polypeptide(L)'
;MDGSTGGRPRGLRGIARTWAAVLVRPRQAFANGITPGDQAPALTFAVAVAAAFTLGLIATDPAAIPGVVPSSPALTALVVFVVVVVVGLPVGLHLTAAVATVSVVVASVEVADGRFALRDRGGVSETVQAVAYASSPMALAGPAIPELRVVCGAYAAVLLFVGLRAVHGLGPVRTVVAALPPAALGYGVGYRAVAAARTLFGA
;
A
#
# COMPACT_ATOMS: atom_id res chain seq x y z
N MET A 1 -30.59 -23.58 12.89
CA MET A 1 -30.53 -22.19 13.41
C MET A 1 -29.36 -21.56 12.71
N ASP A 2 -29.70 -20.76 11.73
CA ASP A 2 -28.88 -20.51 10.56
C ASP A 2 -28.14 -19.21 10.78
N GLY A 3 -26.82 -19.26 10.75
CA GLY A 3 -25.95 -18.12 10.98
C GLY A 3 -24.87 -18.08 9.93
N SER A 4 -25.21 -17.73 8.69
CA SER A 4 -24.24 -17.22 7.72
C SER A 4 -23.76 -15.84 8.19
N THR A 5 -22.91 -15.80 9.22
CA THR A 5 -22.25 -14.59 9.72
C THR A 5 -21.10 -14.15 8.79
N GLY A 6 -21.34 -14.18 7.48
CA GLY A 6 -20.35 -13.94 6.41
C GLY A 6 -20.10 -12.47 6.11
N GLY A 7 -20.33 -11.56 7.06
CA GLY A 7 -19.98 -10.15 6.90
C GLY A 7 -18.49 -9.95 7.12
N ARG A 8 -17.80 -9.30 6.18
CA ARG A 8 -16.39 -8.88 6.34
C ARG A 8 -16.25 -8.13 7.68
N PRO A 9 -15.34 -8.54 8.59
CA PRO A 9 -15.26 -7.94 9.92
C PRO A 9 -14.99 -6.44 9.79
N ARG A 10 -15.90 -5.62 10.35
CA ARG A 10 -15.85 -4.15 10.28
C ARG A 10 -15.26 -3.55 11.56
N GLY A 11 -14.83 -2.30 11.47
CA GLY A 11 -14.26 -1.54 12.59
C GLY A 11 -12.81 -1.92 12.92
N LEU A 12 -12.28 -1.36 14.02
CA LEU A 12 -10.86 -1.48 14.40
C LEU A 12 -10.38 -2.93 14.52
N ARG A 13 -11.20 -3.82 15.11
CA ARG A 13 -10.89 -5.26 15.21
C ARG A 13 -10.80 -5.94 13.84
N GLY A 14 -11.61 -5.50 12.88
CA GLY A 14 -11.57 -5.98 11.50
C GLY A 14 -10.28 -5.55 10.81
N ILE A 15 -9.92 -4.27 10.92
CA ILE A 15 -8.67 -3.72 10.39
C ILE A 15 -7.47 -4.47 10.95
N ALA A 16 -7.39 -4.65 12.27
CA ALA A 16 -6.28 -5.36 12.91
C ALA A 16 -6.19 -6.83 12.46
N ARG A 17 -7.32 -7.53 12.32
CA ARG A 17 -7.35 -8.90 11.81
C ARG A 17 -6.89 -8.97 10.35
N THR A 18 -7.36 -8.06 9.50
CA THR A 18 -6.93 -7.96 8.10
C THR A 18 -5.43 -7.67 8.01
N TRP A 19 -4.93 -6.74 8.82
CA TRP A 19 -3.51 -6.40 8.87
C TRP A 19 -2.65 -7.62 9.22
N ALA A 20 -3.00 -8.33 10.30
CA ALA A 20 -2.33 -9.56 10.70
C ALA A 20 -2.43 -10.65 9.61
N ALA A 21 -3.59 -10.81 8.97
CA ALA A 21 -3.78 -11.79 7.91
C ALA A 21 -2.91 -11.49 6.68
N VAL A 22 -2.80 -10.21 6.26
CA VAL A 22 -1.95 -9.81 5.14
C VAL A 22 -0.47 -10.06 5.46
N LEU A 23 -0.02 -9.76 6.68
CA LEU A 23 1.36 -9.98 7.09
C LEU A 23 1.74 -11.46 7.30
N VAL A 24 0.80 -12.30 7.75
CA VAL A 24 1.15 -13.69 8.11
C VAL A 24 0.73 -14.69 7.05
N ARG A 25 -0.38 -14.44 6.35
CA ARG A 25 -0.96 -15.36 5.36
C ARG A 25 -1.39 -14.61 4.08
N PRO A 26 -0.46 -13.91 3.40
CA PRO A 26 -0.79 -12.96 2.33
C PRO A 26 -1.59 -13.60 1.20
N ARG A 27 -1.22 -14.80 0.75
CA ARG A 27 -1.95 -15.47 -0.36
C ARG A 27 -3.43 -15.67 -0.05
N GLN A 28 -3.75 -16.14 1.16
CA GLN A 28 -5.12 -16.33 1.60
C GLN A 28 -5.83 -14.99 1.84
N ALA A 29 -5.12 -14.01 2.41
CA ALA A 29 -5.65 -12.69 2.66
C ALA A 29 -6.04 -11.96 1.37
N PHE A 30 -5.21 -11.99 0.33
CA PHE A 30 -5.52 -11.37 -0.96
C PHE A 30 -6.62 -12.11 -1.72
N ALA A 31 -6.62 -13.45 -1.71
CA ALA A 31 -7.66 -14.23 -2.37
C ALA A 31 -9.06 -14.01 -1.76
N ASN A 32 -9.15 -13.85 -0.44
CA ASN A 32 -10.42 -13.70 0.27
C ASN A 32 -10.80 -12.24 0.54
N GLY A 33 -9.82 -11.33 0.58
CA GLY A 33 -9.99 -9.94 1.01
C GLY A 33 -10.32 -8.98 -0.12
N ILE A 34 -10.12 -9.39 -1.37
CA ILE A 34 -10.39 -8.58 -2.56
C ILE A 34 -11.76 -8.93 -3.12
N THR A 35 -12.58 -7.90 -3.37
CA THR A 35 -13.90 -8.07 -3.99
C THR A 35 -14.11 -7.02 -5.07
N PRO A 36 -14.43 -7.41 -6.31
CA PRO A 36 -14.69 -6.46 -7.38
C PRO A 36 -15.76 -5.44 -6.98
N GLY A 37 -15.49 -4.16 -7.23
CA GLY A 37 -16.41 -3.05 -6.94
C GLY A 37 -16.47 -2.57 -5.48
N ASP A 38 -15.90 -3.29 -4.50
CA ASP A 38 -15.98 -2.94 -3.07
C ASP A 38 -14.63 -2.43 -2.52
N GLN A 39 -14.25 -1.20 -2.87
CA GLN A 39 -12.98 -0.59 -2.46
C GLN A 39 -13.00 0.02 -1.05
N ALA A 40 -14.17 0.31 -0.48
CA ALA A 40 -14.30 1.07 0.76
C ALA A 40 -13.54 0.45 1.95
N PRO A 41 -13.51 -0.89 2.12
CA PRO A 41 -12.74 -1.52 3.19
C PRO A 41 -11.23 -1.35 3.01
N ALA A 42 -10.72 -1.43 1.79
CA ALA A 42 -9.32 -1.23 1.50
C ALA A 42 -8.88 0.23 1.70
N LEU A 43 -9.75 1.19 1.36
CA LEU A 43 -9.49 2.61 1.65
C LEU A 43 -9.40 2.84 3.16
N THR A 44 -10.35 2.34 3.93
CA THR A 44 -10.35 2.46 5.41
C THR A 44 -9.10 1.82 6.01
N PHE A 45 -8.67 0.68 5.45
CA PHE A 45 -7.43 0.01 5.83
C PHE A 45 -6.19 0.87 5.56
N ALA A 46 -6.08 1.43 4.35
CA ALA A 46 -4.96 2.30 3.99
C ALA A 46 -4.89 3.56 4.86
N VAL A 47 -6.04 4.11 5.26
CA VAL A 47 -6.13 5.20 6.25
C VAL A 47 -5.49 4.82 7.57
N ALA A 48 -5.81 3.63 8.10
CA ALA A 48 -5.21 3.16 9.34
C ALA A 48 -3.68 2.98 9.24
N VAL A 49 -3.20 2.43 8.12
CA VAL A 49 -1.76 2.25 7.87
C VAL A 49 -1.04 3.59 7.81
N ALA A 50 -1.55 4.54 7.01
CA ALA A 50 -0.92 5.85 6.86
C ALA A 50 -0.98 6.67 8.16
N ALA A 51 -2.06 6.58 8.92
CA ALA A 51 -2.17 7.20 10.23
C ALA A 51 -1.11 6.65 11.20
N ALA A 52 -0.95 5.33 11.28
CA ALA A 52 0.06 4.68 12.11
C ALA A 52 1.49 5.10 11.72
N PHE A 53 1.80 5.09 10.42
CA PHE A 53 3.08 5.58 9.90
C PHE A 53 3.34 7.03 10.29
N THR A 54 2.37 7.91 10.06
CA THR A 54 2.50 9.36 10.29
C THR A 54 2.69 9.66 11.77
N LEU A 55 1.93 9.00 12.65
CA LEU A 55 2.10 9.15 14.09
C LEU A 55 3.48 8.67 14.56
N GLY A 56 3.96 7.54 14.04
CA GLY A 56 5.31 7.05 14.35
C GLY A 56 6.40 8.02 13.91
N LEU A 57 6.25 8.65 12.75
CA LEU A 57 7.20 9.64 12.26
C LEU A 57 7.19 10.90 13.14
N ILE A 58 6.01 11.48 13.39
CA ILE A 58 5.84 12.66 14.24
C ILE A 58 6.42 12.41 15.65
N ALA A 59 6.21 11.22 16.21
CA ALA A 59 6.64 10.89 17.56
C ALA A 59 8.16 10.68 17.69
N THR A 60 8.86 10.33 16.60
CA THR A 60 10.29 9.92 16.67
C THR A 60 11.23 10.86 15.93
N ASP A 61 10.73 11.66 14.98
CA ASP A 61 11.50 12.65 14.26
C ASP A 61 10.63 13.88 13.92
N PRO A 62 10.35 14.75 14.91
CA PRO A 62 9.62 15.99 14.70
C PRO A 62 10.36 16.97 13.78
N ALA A 63 11.66 16.78 13.52
CA ALA A 63 12.42 17.64 12.61
C ALA A 63 12.17 17.28 11.13
N ALA A 64 11.71 16.06 10.85
CA ALA A 64 11.34 15.64 9.49
C ALA A 64 10.01 16.22 8.99
N ILE A 65 9.22 16.87 9.85
CA ILE A 65 7.94 17.50 9.49
C ILE A 65 8.10 19.03 9.34
N PRO A 66 7.53 19.65 8.29
CA PRO A 66 7.62 21.09 8.09
C PRO A 66 7.02 21.86 9.28
N GLY A 67 7.69 22.93 9.71
CA GLY A 67 7.13 23.86 10.69
C GLY A 67 5.97 24.64 10.09
N VAL A 68 4.73 24.32 10.48
CA VAL A 68 3.52 24.99 9.95
C VAL A 68 3.01 26.07 10.90
N VAL A 69 3.03 25.81 12.21
CA VAL A 69 2.58 26.73 13.26
C VAL A 69 3.77 26.99 14.19
N PRO A 70 4.56 28.06 13.98
CA PRO A 70 5.81 28.30 14.71
C PRO A 70 5.67 28.35 16.22
N SER A 71 4.52 28.82 16.71
CA SER A 71 4.22 28.97 18.14
C SER A 71 3.78 27.69 18.84
N SER A 72 3.49 26.61 18.11
CA SER A 72 2.95 25.38 18.71
C SER A 72 3.37 24.12 17.94
N PRO A 73 4.30 23.33 18.50
CA PRO A 73 4.67 22.02 17.95
C PRO A 73 3.49 21.06 17.87
N ALA A 74 2.58 21.10 18.85
CA ALA A 74 1.39 20.24 18.88
C ALA A 74 0.41 20.56 17.75
N LEU A 75 0.16 21.86 17.47
CA LEU A 75 -0.68 22.26 16.35
C LEU A 75 -0.01 21.93 15.00
N THR A 76 1.31 22.10 14.89
CA THR A 76 2.06 21.67 13.70
C THR A 76 1.88 20.17 13.45
N ALA A 77 2.08 19.34 14.49
CA ALA A 77 1.89 17.89 14.39
C ALA A 77 0.46 17.52 13.97
N LEU A 78 -0.56 18.16 14.56
CA LEU A 78 -1.96 17.93 14.19
C LEU A 78 -2.25 18.29 12.74
N VAL A 79 -1.81 19.47 12.29
CA VAL A 79 -2.02 19.92 10.90
C VAL A 79 -1.33 18.98 9.93
N VAL A 80 -0.09 18.60 10.19
CA VAL A 80 0.65 17.64 9.35
C VAL A 80 -0.06 16.30 9.31
N PHE A 81 -0.49 15.76 10.45
CA PHE A 81 -1.24 14.51 10.52
C PHE A 81 -2.52 14.57 9.68
N VAL A 82 -3.32 15.63 9.83
CA VAL A 82 -4.55 15.83 9.06
C VAL A 82 -4.27 15.95 7.56
N VAL A 83 -3.29 16.75 7.16
CA VAL A 83 -2.90 16.91 5.74
C VAL A 83 -2.46 15.57 5.14
N VAL A 84 -1.62 14.82 5.83
CA VAL A 84 -1.16 13.51 5.34
C VAL A 84 -2.31 12.52 5.23
N VAL A 85 -3.17 12.41 6.24
CA VAL A 85 -4.25 11.40 6.25
C VAL A 85 -5.41 11.77 5.31
N VAL A 86 -5.80 13.04 5.26
CA VAL A 86 -6.97 13.50 4.49
C VAL A 86 -6.61 13.82 3.03
N VAL A 87 -5.40 14.29 2.76
CA VAL A 87 -4.98 14.70 1.40
C VAL A 87 -3.88 13.80 0.86
N GLY A 88 -2.77 13.69 1.59
CA GLY A 88 -1.57 12.96 1.14
C GLY A 88 -1.87 11.50 0.81
N LEU A 89 -2.62 10.82 1.68
CA LEU A 89 -2.99 9.43 1.48
C LEU A 89 -3.92 9.22 0.29
N PRO A 90 -5.09 9.89 0.14
CA PRO A 90 -5.92 9.69 -1.04
C PRO A 90 -5.18 9.97 -2.34
N VAL A 91 -4.43 11.06 -2.40
CA VAL A 91 -3.61 11.40 -3.59
C VAL A 91 -2.56 10.32 -3.85
N GLY A 92 -1.80 9.93 -2.82
CA GLY A 92 -0.76 8.90 -2.93
C GLY A 92 -1.32 7.53 -3.31
N LEU A 93 -2.47 7.14 -2.75
CA LEU A 93 -3.14 5.88 -3.06
C LEU A 93 -3.67 5.88 -4.50
N HIS A 94 -4.36 6.94 -4.93
CA HIS A 94 -4.86 7.05 -6.31
C HIS A 94 -3.71 7.02 -7.31
N LEU A 95 -2.65 7.78 -7.07
CA LEU A 95 -1.49 7.80 -7.95
C LEU A 95 -0.80 6.43 -8.01
N THR A 96 -0.56 5.79 -6.87
CA THR A 96 0.06 4.47 -6.81
C THR A 96 -0.81 3.41 -7.50
N ALA A 97 -2.13 3.44 -7.29
CA ALA A 97 -3.06 2.52 -7.93
C ALA A 97 -3.19 2.78 -9.44
N ALA A 98 -3.12 4.03 -9.89
CA ALA A 98 -3.09 4.38 -11.31
C ALA A 98 -1.83 3.82 -11.98
N VAL A 99 -0.67 4.02 -11.36
CA VAL A 99 0.61 3.45 -11.82
C VAL A 99 0.54 1.92 -11.83
N ALA A 100 -0.02 1.29 -10.80
CA ALA A 100 -0.18 -0.16 -10.76
C ALA A 100 -1.12 -0.65 -11.88
N THR A 101 -2.21 0.05 -12.13
CA THR A 101 -3.18 -0.29 -13.18
C THR A 101 -2.55 -0.22 -14.56
N VAL A 102 -1.85 0.86 -14.88
CA VAL A 102 -1.10 1.00 -16.14
C VAL A 102 -0.04 -0.09 -16.26
N SER A 103 0.72 -0.33 -15.19
CA SER A 103 1.79 -1.34 -15.18
C SER A 103 1.24 -2.75 -15.42
N VAL A 104 0.08 -3.09 -14.83
CA VAL A 104 -0.63 -4.36 -15.09
C VAL A 104 -1.14 -4.42 -16.52
N VAL A 105 -1.75 -3.36 -17.05
CA VAL A 105 -2.22 -3.31 -18.45
C VAL A 105 -1.07 -3.58 -19.41
N VAL A 106 0.06 -2.90 -19.25
CA VAL A 106 1.26 -3.09 -20.06
C VAL A 106 1.80 -4.52 -19.90
N ALA A 107 1.88 -5.03 -18.67
CA ALA A 107 2.33 -6.39 -18.40
C ALA A 107 1.36 -7.48 -18.91
N SER A 108 0.10 -7.15 -19.20
CA SER A 108 -0.90 -8.03 -19.78
C SER A 108 -0.90 -8.02 -21.31
N VAL A 109 -0.13 -7.16 -21.96
CA VAL A 109 -0.02 -7.14 -23.43
C VAL A 109 0.65 -8.43 -23.91
N GLU A 110 0.00 -9.09 -24.85
CA GLU A 110 0.49 -10.26 -25.56
C GLU A 110 0.58 -9.91 -27.05
N VAL A 111 1.72 -10.26 -27.65
CA VAL A 111 1.96 -10.09 -29.08
C VAL A 111 2.03 -11.48 -29.68
N ALA A 112 1.01 -11.81 -30.47
CA ALA A 112 0.93 -13.06 -31.23
C ALA A 112 0.52 -12.72 -32.66
N ASP A 113 1.23 -13.28 -33.64
CA ASP A 113 0.94 -13.13 -35.07
C ASP A 113 0.79 -11.67 -35.53
N GLY A 114 1.63 -10.77 -35.01
CA GLY A 114 1.62 -9.34 -35.35
C GLY A 114 0.44 -8.55 -34.78
N ARG A 115 -0.38 -9.14 -33.90
CA ARG A 115 -1.52 -8.50 -33.24
C ARG A 115 -1.26 -8.29 -31.75
N PHE A 116 -1.80 -7.20 -31.23
CA PHE A 116 -1.81 -6.91 -29.80
C PHE A 116 -3.12 -7.39 -29.19
N ALA A 117 -3.04 -8.22 -28.15
CA ALA A 117 -4.16 -8.62 -27.33
C ALA A 117 -3.86 -8.38 -25.86
N LEU A 118 -4.89 -8.18 -25.05
CA LEU A 118 -4.77 -8.15 -23.59
C LEU A 118 -5.17 -9.51 -23.04
N ARG A 119 -4.33 -10.04 -22.16
CA ARG A 119 -4.68 -11.21 -21.34
C ARG A 119 -5.81 -10.87 -20.38
N ASP A 120 -6.58 -11.89 -20.05
CA ASP A 120 -7.58 -11.78 -18.98
C ASP A 120 -6.89 -11.41 -17.66
N ARG A 121 -7.49 -10.46 -16.94
CA ARG A 121 -6.94 -9.88 -15.70
C ARG A 121 -8.06 -9.30 -14.86
N GLY A 122 -7.83 -9.22 -13.54
CA GLY A 122 -8.71 -8.47 -12.65
C GLY A 122 -8.85 -6.98 -13.03
N GLY A 123 -9.91 -6.37 -12.49
CA GLY A 123 -10.26 -4.98 -12.73
C GLY A 123 -9.42 -3.96 -11.94
N VAL A 124 -9.73 -2.68 -12.16
CA VAL A 124 -9.09 -1.55 -11.47
C VAL A 124 -9.35 -1.60 -9.96
N SER A 125 -10.57 -2.01 -9.56
CA SER A 125 -10.95 -2.02 -8.15
C SER A 125 -10.17 -3.01 -7.32
N GLU A 126 -9.79 -4.12 -7.93
CA GLU A 126 -9.00 -5.17 -7.33
C GLU A 126 -7.53 -4.74 -7.24
N THR A 127 -7.01 -4.04 -8.25
CA THR A 127 -5.68 -3.41 -8.21
C THR A 127 -5.56 -2.42 -7.05
N VAL A 128 -6.55 -1.53 -6.88
CA VAL A 128 -6.58 -0.54 -5.78
C VAL A 128 -6.53 -1.25 -4.42
N GLN A 129 -7.33 -2.31 -4.26
CA GLN A 129 -7.35 -3.09 -3.02
C GLN A 129 -6.02 -3.80 -2.77
N ALA A 130 -5.39 -4.37 -3.81
CA ALA A 130 -4.08 -5.00 -3.70
C ALA A 130 -3.00 -4.00 -3.24
N VAL A 131 -2.96 -2.80 -3.84
CA VAL A 131 -2.05 -1.72 -3.45
C VAL A 131 -2.27 -1.28 -2.00
N ALA A 132 -3.52 -1.08 -1.61
CA ALA A 132 -3.88 -0.68 -0.26
C ALA A 132 -3.47 -1.73 0.78
N TYR A 133 -3.83 -3.00 0.60
CA TYR A 133 -3.47 -4.06 1.54
C TYR A 133 -1.97 -4.34 1.56
N ALA A 134 -1.28 -4.30 0.42
CA ALA A 134 0.17 -4.49 0.37
C ALA A 134 0.96 -3.42 1.17
N SER A 135 0.36 -2.25 1.46
CA SER A 135 0.96 -1.25 2.34
C SER A 135 1.05 -1.68 3.82
N SER A 136 0.48 -2.83 4.22
CA SER A 136 0.41 -3.30 5.61
C SER A 136 1.70 -3.14 6.44
N PRO A 137 2.90 -3.49 5.94
CA PRO A 137 4.13 -3.36 6.72
C PRO A 137 4.46 -1.90 7.06
N MET A 138 4.00 -0.94 6.25
CA MET A 138 4.30 0.48 6.43
C MET A 138 3.68 1.06 7.70
N ALA A 139 2.68 0.41 8.30
CA ALA A 139 2.15 0.79 9.61
C ALA A 139 3.22 0.73 10.71
N LEU A 140 4.26 -0.09 10.53
CA LEU A 140 5.39 -0.22 11.45
C LEU A 140 6.58 0.68 11.07
N ALA A 141 6.56 1.29 9.87
CA ALA A 141 7.71 2.00 9.30
C ALA A 141 7.76 3.51 9.67
N GLY A 142 6.81 3.95 10.49
CA GLY A 142 6.71 5.33 10.98
C GLY A 142 7.95 5.79 11.75
N PRO A 143 8.42 5.03 12.77
CA PRO A 143 9.61 5.36 13.53
C PRO A 143 10.81 5.70 12.64
N ALA A 144 11.63 6.66 13.07
CA ALA A 144 12.84 7.09 12.38
C ALA A 144 14.02 6.09 12.47
N ILE A 145 13.72 4.83 12.12
CA ILE A 145 14.68 3.71 12.08
C ILE A 145 14.81 3.29 10.61
N PRO A 146 15.90 3.68 9.92
CA PRO A 146 16.06 3.43 8.48
C PRO A 146 15.96 1.96 8.10
N GLU A 147 16.55 1.05 8.88
CA GLU A 147 16.54 -0.39 8.64
C GLU A 147 15.12 -0.96 8.65
N LEU A 148 14.34 -0.59 9.67
CA LEU A 148 12.93 -1.00 9.78
C LEU A 148 12.13 -0.50 8.58
N ARG A 149 12.32 0.75 8.18
CA ARG A 149 11.61 1.34 7.04
C ARG A 149 11.96 0.66 5.72
N VAL A 150 13.23 0.31 5.51
CA VAL A 150 13.67 -0.45 4.32
C VAL A 150 13.08 -1.86 4.32
N VAL A 151 13.10 -2.57 5.45
CA VAL A 151 12.51 -3.91 5.57
C VAL A 151 11.01 -3.87 5.30
N CYS A 152 10.29 -2.91 5.89
CA CYS A 152 8.87 -2.72 5.64
C CYS A 152 8.58 -2.40 4.17
N GLY A 153 9.37 -1.51 3.53
CA GLY A 153 9.20 -1.17 2.12
C GLY A 153 9.45 -2.35 1.18
N ALA A 154 10.51 -3.11 1.44
CA ALA A 154 10.81 -4.34 0.70
C ALA A 154 9.69 -5.38 0.88
N TYR A 155 9.19 -5.53 2.10
CA TYR A 155 8.11 -6.47 2.36
C TYR A 155 6.78 -6.04 1.72
N ALA A 156 6.48 -4.74 1.71
CA ALA A 156 5.31 -4.20 1.02
C ALA A 156 5.38 -4.46 -0.51
N ALA A 157 6.58 -4.37 -1.10
CA ALA A 157 6.78 -4.73 -2.51
C ALA A 157 6.52 -6.23 -2.78
N VAL A 158 6.97 -7.12 -1.88
CA VAL A 158 6.67 -8.55 -1.95
C VAL A 158 5.17 -8.81 -1.82
N LEU A 159 4.49 -8.15 -0.88
CA LEU A 159 3.04 -8.26 -0.72
C LEU A 159 2.30 -7.77 -1.96
N LEU A 160 2.76 -6.68 -2.60
CA LEU A 160 2.17 -6.20 -3.84
C LEU A 160 2.33 -7.21 -4.97
N PHE A 161 3.52 -7.82 -5.11
CA PHE A 161 3.72 -8.93 -6.04
C PHE A 161 2.72 -10.08 -5.79
N VAL A 162 2.55 -10.50 -4.54
CA VAL A 162 1.59 -11.58 -4.18
C VAL A 162 0.15 -11.17 -4.51
N GLY A 163 -0.25 -9.94 -4.17
CA GLY A 163 -1.58 -9.42 -4.45
C GLY A 163 -1.88 -9.32 -5.94
N LEU A 164 -0.97 -8.74 -6.73
CA LEU A 164 -1.15 -8.63 -8.18
C LEU A 164 -1.20 -10.01 -8.85
N ARG A 165 -0.41 -10.98 -8.38
CA ARG A 165 -0.46 -12.34 -8.91
C ARG A 165 -1.78 -13.05 -8.56
N ALA A 166 -2.30 -12.82 -7.36
CA ALA A 166 -3.58 -13.40 -6.93
C ALA A 166 -4.76 -12.83 -7.73
N VAL A 167 -4.73 -11.53 -8.05
CA VAL A 167 -5.84 -10.82 -8.72
C VAL A 167 -5.79 -10.94 -10.24
N HIS A 168 -4.61 -10.84 -10.84
CA HIS A 168 -4.47 -10.69 -12.30
C HIS A 168 -3.94 -11.94 -13.00
N GLY A 169 -3.61 -13.02 -12.26
CA GLY A 169 -3.15 -14.27 -12.88
C GLY A 169 -1.86 -14.14 -13.69
N LEU A 170 -1.08 -13.08 -13.48
CA LEU A 170 0.15 -12.83 -14.22
C LEU A 170 1.22 -13.89 -13.90
N GLY A 171 2.00 -14.26 -14.91
CA GLY A 171 3.21 -15.06 -14.72
C GLY A 171 4.26 -14.28 -13.92
N PRO A 172 5.20 -14.95 -13.21
CA PRO A 172 6.09 -14.30 -12.25
C PRO A 172 6.87 -13.10 -12.80
N VAL A 173 7.45 -13.23 -14.00
CA VAL A 173 8.23 -12.14 -14.62
C VAL A 173 7.35 -10.91 -14.90
N ARG A 174 6.16 -11.13 -15.48
CA ARG A 174 5.20 -10.06 -15.76
C ARG A 174 4.70 -9.41 -14.46
N THR A 175 4.51 -10.18 -13.40
CA THR A 175 4.16 -9.64 -12.09
C THR A 175 5.28 -8.76 -11.51
N VAL A 176 6.55 -9.15 -11.63
CA VAL A 176 7.67 -8.28 -11.20
C VAL A 176 7.64 -6.96 -11.96
N VAL A 177 7.53 -7.01 -13.29
CA VAL A 177 7.45 -5.80 -14.14
C VAL A 177 6.27 -4.92 -13.72
N ALA A 178 5.11 -5.51 -13.45
CA ALA A 178 3.92 -4.78 -13.03
C ALA A 178 4.03 -4.18 -11.61
N ALA A 179 4.68 -4.88 -10.68
CA ALA A 179 4.75 -4.49 -9.27
C ALA A 179 5.84 -3.45 -8.97
N LEU A 180 6.93 -3.44 -9.74
CA LEU A 180 8.09 -2.57 -9.47
C LEU A 180 7.75 -1.07 -9.51
N PRO A 181 7.12 -0.52 -10.58
CA PRO A 181 6.81 0.91 -10.63
C PRO A 181 5.91 1.40 -9.47
N PRO A 182 4.76 0.78 -9.16
CA PRO A 182 3.93 1.22 -8.05
C PRO A 182 4.58 0.97 -6.68
N ALA A 183 5.38 -0.08 -6.49
CA ALA A 183 6.10 -0.30 -5.23
C ALA A 183 7.15 0.80 -4.99
N ALA A 184 7.93 1.15 -6.02
CA ALA A 184 8.91 2.22 -5.95
C ALA A 184 8.27 3.58 -5.65
N LEU A 185 7.12 3.87 -6.27
CA LEU A 185 6.41 5.12 -6.04
C LEU A 185 5.72 5.16 -4.67
N GLY A 186 4.83 4.20 -4.40
CA GLY A 186 3.99 4.21 -3.20
C GLY A 186 4.80 3.94 -1.92
N TYR A 187 5.55 2.83 -1.89
CA TYR A 187 6.27 2.40 -0.68
C TYR A 187 7.69 2.98 -0.63
N GLY A 188 8.34 3.13 -1.79
CA GLY A 188 9.65 3.73 -1.90
C GLY A 188 9.65 5.23 -1.63
N VAL A 189 8.88 6.00 -2.39
CA VAL A 189 8.81 7.47 -2.25
C VAL A 189 7.78 7.87 -1.20
N GLY A 190 6.52 7.45 -1.35
CA GLY A 190 5.42 7.87 -0.47
C GLY A 190 5.66 7.57 1.01
N TYR A 191 6.18 6.38 1.31
CA TYR A 191 6.57 5.98 2.67
C TYR A 191 8.08 6.08 2.96
N ARG A 192 8.84 6.76 2.10
CA ARG A 192 10.26 7.13 2.31
C ARG A 192 11.24 5.94 2.45
N ALA A 193 10.91 4.74 1.99
CA ALA A 193 11.85 3.61 2.04
C ALA A 193 13.10 3.82 1.16
N VAL A 194 12.99 4.52 0.02
CA VAL A 194 14.15 4.88 -0.81
C VAL A 194 15.06 5.87 -0.08
N ALA A 195 14.47 6.86 0.61
CA ALA A 195 15.25 7.83 1.38
C ALA A 195 16.01 7.15 2.53
N ALA A 196 15.35 6.20 3.22
CA ALA A 196 16.00 5.40 4.25
C ALA A 196 17.13 4.51 3.70
N ALA A 197 16.95 3.91 2.52
CA ALA A 197 18.01 3.14 1.86
C ALA A 197 19.22 4.03 1.54
N ARG A 198 19.01 5.24 1.04
CA ARG A 198 20.09 6.22 0.78
C ARG A 198 20.86 6.56 2.05
N THR A 199 20.18 6.76 3.17
CA THR A 199 20.83 6.96 4.48
C THR A 199 21.72 5.79 4.88
N LEU A 200 21.29 4.55 4.63
CA LEU A 200 22.06 3.34 5.00
C LEU A 200 23.25 3.08 4.08
N PHE A 201 23.12 3.38 2.78
CA PHE A 201 24.12 3.01 1.77
C PHE A 201 24.98 4.19 1.29
N GLY A 202 24.77 5.41 1.81
CA GLY A 202 25.60 6.59 1.51
C GLY A 202 25.47 7.07 0.06
N ALA A 203 24.29 6.91 -0.55
CA ALA A 203 24.00 7.26 -1.94
C ALA A 203 23.06 8.47 -2.08
#